data_AF-A0A183V6I7-F1
#
_entry.id   AF-A0A183V6I7-F1
#
_cell.length_a   1.000
_cell.length_b   1.000
_cell.length_c   1.000
_cell.angle_alpha   90.00
_cell.angle_beta   90.00
_cell.angle_gamma   90.00
#
_symmetry.space_group_name_H-M   'P 1'
#
loop_
_entity.id
_entity.type
_entity.pdbx_description
1 polymer ?
#
loop_
_entity_poly.entity_id
_entity_poly.type
_entity_poly.pdbx_seq_one_letter_code
_entity_poly.pdbx_strand_id
1 'polypeptide(L)'
;MFWKYLDAIIEGVNADEWNSFSDAKQHDIAVRLASRLLGQSRTALLKFALSLRVHSPIVQLFQQLGAENAVNCDAYAVVHGEIVCDAEDLERAVGNASESGPPSTLYSVDHVYPKSRLHEITVVVYGELGSKSWLNLHLAAERIARNNKAKYVFRHWCREARDDKVLLSGYGVELAIKNTEYKAMDDSNIPGKTQSEEDSDADIRDYDDINGFNFNILRKLHGDSKESLDQFRLHLLERDELTPLKVWQVQDLSYQASQRIVSAPPEKALSLLTEMSQNFPLLARSISRQSVKKELRAEVQTNLEITLSELGIGEGESALLINGISVDVDQLDVFATLELLKQEQKLTEGFYRLGFKSARLVTCYTMFQATSRTMKKFVSH
;
A
#
# COMPACT_ATOMS: atom_id res chain seq x y z
N MET A 1 -19.93 9.11 -6.22
CA MET A 1 -18.59 9.03 -6.83
C MET A 1 -18.52 7.92 -7.86
N PHE A 2 -18.88 6.68 -7.50
CA PHE A 2 -18.92 5.54 -8.41
C PHE A 2 -19.55 5.84 -9.78
N TRP A 3 -20.82 6.24 -9.84
CA TRP A 3 -21.51 6.54 -11.11
C TRP A 3 -20.86 7.67 -11.92
N LYS A 4 -20.39 8.73 -11.26
CA LYS A 4 -19.63 9.81 -11.92
C LYS A 4 -18.33 9.33 -12.55
N TYR A 5 -17.71 8.30 -11.95
CA TYR A 5 -16.51 7.68 -12.51
C TYR A 5 -16.85 6.81 -13.72
N LEU A 6 -17.97 6.09 -13.69
CA LEU A 6 -18.48 5.38 -14.86
C LEU A 6 -18.76 6.35 -16.01
N ASP A 7 -19.42 7.49 -15.74
CA ASP A 7 -19.63 8.54 -16.74
C ASP A 7 -18.29 9.01 -17.36
N ALA A 8 -17.27 9.23 -16.52
CA ALA A 8 -15.94 9.63 -16.98
C ALA A 8 -15.22 8.54 -17.81
N ILE A 9 -15.50 7.25 -17.55
CA ILE A 9 -15.00 6.14 -18.38
C ILE A 9 -15.71 6.16 -19.74
N ILE A 10 -17.04 6.31 -19.76
CA ILE A 10 -17.84 6.36 -21.00
C ILE A 10 -17.38 7.50 -21.91
N GLU A 11 -17.11 8.68 -21.34
CA GLU A 11 -16.63 9.84 -22.10
C GLU A 11 -15.13 9.74 -22.47
N GLY A 12 -14.35 9.01 -21.68
CA GLY A 12 -12.88 9.05 -21.71
C GLY A 12 -12.20 7.84 -22.36
N VAL A 13 -12.95 6.76 -22.65
CA VAL A 13 -12.44 5.49 -23.16
C VAL A 13 -13.14 5.13 -24.47
N ASN A 14 -12.36 4.76 -25.49
CA ASN A 14 -12.89 4.15 -26.69
C ASN A 14 -13.16 2.65 -26.42
N ALA A 15 -14.43 2.26 -26.41
CA ALA A 15 -14.85 0.89 -26.09
C ALA A 15 -14.36 -0.15 -27.12
N ASP A 16 -14.09 0.25 -28.37
CA ASP A 16 -13.56 -0.65 -29.40
C ASP A 16 -12.07 -0.97 -29.20
N GLU A 17 -11.33 -0.08 -28.52
CA GLU A 17 -9.89 -0.24 -28.29
C GLU A 17 -9.55 -0.72 -26.87
N TRP A 18 -10.47 -0.58 -25.91
CA TRP A 18 -10.20 -0.78 -24.49
C TRP A 18 -9.56 -2.14 -24.18
N ASN A 19 -10.13 -3.22 -24.74
CA ASN A 19 -9.66 -4.59 -24.51
C ASN A 19 -8.35 -4.91 -25.26
N SER A 20 -7.92 -4.05 -26.19
CA SER A 20 -6.64 -4.19 -26.90
C SER A 20 -5.44 -3.59 -26.14
N PHE A 21 -5.71 -2.80 -25.11
CA PHE A 21 -4.66 -2.12 -24.35
C PHE A 21 -3.99 -3.04 -23.33
N SER A 22 -2.71 -2.80 -23.06
CA SER A 22 -2.01 -3.46 -21.97
C SER A 22 -2.56 -3.03 -20.61
N ASP A 23 -2.43 -3.89 -19.61
CA ASP A 23 -2.87 -3.62 -18.23
C ASP A 23 -2.29 -2.30 -17.68
N ALA A 24 -1.02 -1.99 -18.00
CA ALA A 24 -0.39 -0.73 -17.61
C ALA A 24 -1.08 0.49 -18.25
N LYS A 25 -1.43 0.41 -19.53
CA LYS A 25 -2.13 1.49 -20.24
C LYS A 25 -3.56 1.65 -19.72
N GLN A 26 -4.27 0.55 -19.48
CA GLN A 26 -5.60 0.59 -18.87
C GLN A 26 -5.56 1.20 -17.46
N HIS A 27 -4.58 0.81 -16.63
CA HIS A 27 -4.34 1.39 -15.31
C HIS A 27 -4.10 2.90 -15.38
N ASP A 28 -3.21 3.37 -16.24
CA ASP A 28 -2.87 4.79 -16.35
C ASP A 28 -4.06 5.63 -16.82
N ILE A 29 -4.85 5.13 -17.77
CA ILE A 29 -6.09 5.78 -18.20
C ILE A 29 -7.10 5.83 -17.05
N ALA A 30 -7.31 4.71 -16.36
CA ALA A 30 -8.25 4.60 -15.24
C ALA A 30 -7.90 5.57 -14.10
N VAL A 31 -6.63 5.63 -13.70
CA VAL A 31 -6.13 6.54 -12.67
C VAL A 31 -6.22 7.99 -13.14
N ARG A 32 -5.89 8.29 -14.40
CA ARG A 32 -5.98 9.65 -14.96
C ARG A 32 -7.42 10.17 -14.94
N LEU A 33 -8.39 9.34 -15.33
CA LEU A 33 -9.81 9.70 -15.30
C LEU A 33 -10.31 9.88 -13.86
N ALA A 34 -9.90 9.00 -12.94
CA ALA A 34 -10.24 9.13 -11.52
C ALA A 34 -9.64 10.42 -10.92
N SER A 35 -8.42 10.77 -11.31
CA SER A 35 -7.70 11.97 -10.85
C SER A 35 -8.37 13.28 -11.25
N ARG A 36 -9.25 13.29 -12.26
CA ARG A 36 -10.05 14.48 -12.58
C ARG A 36 -11.20 14.69 -11.61
N LEU A 37 -11.71 13.60 -11.05
CA LEU A 37 -12.80 13.60 -10.06
C LEU A 37 -12.28 13.71 -8.63
N LEU A 38 -11.01 13.34 -8.41
CA LEU A 38 -10.34 13.32 -7.12
C LEU A 38 -9.32 14.48 -7.03
N GLY A 39 -9.16 15.07 -5.84
CA GLY A 39 -8.04 15.99 -5.60
C GLY A 39 -6.71 15.23 -5.48
N GLN A 40 -5.58 15.94 -5.58
CA GLN A 40 -4.23 15.37 -5.55
C GLN A 40 -3.98 14.39 -4.40
N SER A 41 -4.38 14.74 -3.17
CA SER A 41 -4.21 13.88 -1.99
C SER A 41 -5.01 12.58 -2.09
N ARG A 42 -6.25 12.63 -2.60
CA ARG A 42 -7.08 11.43 -2.79
C ARG A 42 -6.58 10.57 -3.93
N THR A 43 -6.00 11.17 -4.96
CA THR A 43 -5.33 10.43 -6.04
C THR A 43 -4.13 9.64 -5.51
N ALA A 44 -3.33 10.21 -4.61
CA ALA A 44 -2.23 9.47 -3.98
C ALA A 44 -2.74 8.28 -3.16
N LEU A 45 -3.82 8.46 -2.37
CA LEU A 45 -4.46 7.37 -1.63
C LEU A 45 -5.08 6.31 -2.55
N LEU A 46 -5.64 6.71 -3.70
CA LEU A 46 -6.14 5.77 -4.70
C LEU A 46 -5.01 4.90 -5.24
N LYS A 47 -3.89 5.50 -5.64
CA LYS A 47 -2.72 4.75 -6.11
C LYS A 47 -2.22 3.78 -5.05
N PHE A 48 -2.14 4.22 -3.79
CA PHE A 48 -1.76 3.34 -2.68
C PHE A 48 -2.73 2.17 -2.50
N ALA A 49 -4.04 2.42 -2.54
CA ALA A 49 -5.06 1.37 -2.46
C ALA A 49 -5.02 0.39 -3.65
N LEU A 50 -4.68 0.87 -4.85
CA LEU A 50 -4.51 0.03 -6.04
C LEU A 50 -3.26 -0.85 -5.92
N SER A 51 -2.13 -0.30 -5.44
CA SER A 51 -0.91 -1.08 -5.18
C SER A 51 -1.15 -2.19 -4.16
N LEU A 52 -1.94 -1.93 -3.11
CA LEU A 52 -2.32 -2.92 -2.11
C LEU A 52 -3.42 -3.88 -2.56
N ARG A 53 -4.02 -3.66 -3.73
CA ARG A 53 -5.12 -4.49 -4.26
C ARG A 53 -6.31 -4.65 -3.30
N VAL A 54 -6.62 -3.59 -2.53
CA VAL A 54 -7.62 -3.60 -1.44
C VAL A 54 -9.00 -4.08 -1.89
N HIS A 55 -9.38 -3.77 -3.13
CA HIS A 55 -10.70 -4.08 -3.68
C HIS A 55 -10.74 -5.37 -4.53
N SER A 56 -9.63 -6.09 -4.68
CA SER A 56 -9.59 -7.36 -5.42
C SER A 56 -10.56 -8.43 -4.87
N PRO A 57 -10.76 -8.59 -3.54
CA PRO A 57 -11.75 -9.54 -3.02
C PRO A 57 -13.19 -9.23 -3.46
N ILE A 58 -13.54 -7.94 -3.57
CA ILE A 58 -14.87 -7.51 -4.02
C ILE A 58 -15.05 -7.81 -5.51
N VAL A 59 -14.01 -7.56 -6.32
CA VAL A 59 -14.03 -7.93 -7.73
C VAL A 59 -14.19 -9.44 -7.88
N GLN A 60 -13.46 -10.25 -7.12
CA GLN A 60 -13.56 -11.71 -7.16
C GLN A 60 -14.96 -12.21 -6.74
N LEU A 61 -15.59 -11.58 -5.75
CA LEU A 61 -16.98 -11.87 -5.39
C LEU A 61 -17.92 -11.68 -6.60
N PHE A 62 -17.79 -10.57 -7.32
CA PHE A 62 -18.60 -10.33 -8.51
C PHE A 62 -18.27 -11.28 -9.66
N GLN A 63 -17.00 -11.70 -9.81
CA GLN A 63 -16.63 -12.73 -10.78
C GLN A 63 -17.33 -14.06 -10.50
N GLN A 64 -17.36 -14.49 -9.23
CA GLN A 64 -18.05 -15.72 -8.80
C GLN A 64 -19.56 -15.65 -9.02
N LEU A 65 -20.20 -14.58 -8.54
CA LEU A 65 -21.64 -14.36 -8.71
C LEU A 65 -22.05 -14.30 -10.19
N GLY A 66 -21.19 -13.72 -11.04
CA GLY A 66 -21.45 -13.67 -12.46
C GLY A 66 -21.25 -15.00 -13.19
N ALA A 67 -20.33 -15.85 -12.71
CA ALA A 67 -20.08 -17.17 -13.28
C ALA A 67 -21.21 -18.17 -12.99
N GLU A 68 -21.94 -18.00 -11.88
CA GLU A 68 -23.08 -18.85 -11.51
C GLU A 68 -24.21 -18.86 -12.55
N ASN A 69 -24.39 -17.76 -13.30
CA ASN A 69 -25.50 -17.63 -14.24
C ASN A 69 -25.28 -18.33 -15.60
N ALA A 70 -24.15 -19.03 -15.80
CA ALA A 70 -23.84 -19.86 -16.98
C ALA A 70 -24.26 -19.23 -18.34
N VAL A 71 -23.77 -18.02 -18.62
CA VAL A 71 -24.19 -17.22 -19.79
C VAL A 71 -23.15 -17.27 -20.92
N ASN A 72 -23.62 -17.23 -22.18
CA ASN A 72 -22.78 -17.29 -23.39
C ASN A 72 -22.47 -15.90 -24.02
N CYS A 73 -22.67 -14.80 -23.28
CA CYS A 73 -22.41 -13.44 -23.76
C CYS A 73 -21.41 -12.71 -22.85
N ASP A 74 -20.69 -11.73 -23.41
CA ASP A 74 -19.57 -11.06 -22.74
C ASP A 74 -20.03 -10.06 -21.65
N ALA A 75 -21.28 -9.62 -21.75
CA ALA A 75 -21.98 -8.85 -20.72
C ALA A 75 -23.46 -9.25 -20.76
N TYR A 76 -24.13 -9.23 -19.61
CA TYR A 76 -25.55 -9.55 -19.50
C TYR A 76 -26.19 -8.81 -18.34
N ALA A 77 -27.51 -8.70 -18.37
CA ALA A 77 -28.33 -8.18 -17.30
C ALA A 77 -29.19 -9.30 -16.69
N VAL A 78 -29.41 -9.24 -15.39
CA VAL A 78 -30.36 -10.10 -14.68
C VAL A 78 -31.51 -9.24 -14.18
N VAL A 79 -32.73 -9.60 -14.56
CA VAL A 79 -33.97 -8.97 -14.13
C VAL A 79 -34.84 -10.03 -13.47
N HIS A 80 -34.82 -10.07 -12.13
CA HIS A 80 -35.67 -11.00 -11.34
C HIS A 80 -35.58 -12.47 -11.79
N GLY A 81 -34.38 -12.93 -12.10
CA GLY A 81 -34.10 -14.30 -12.58
C GLY A 81 -34.06 -14.46 -14.11
N GLU A 82 -34.59 -13.50 -14.87
CA GLU A 82 -34.48 -13.49 -16.33
C GLU A 82 -33.13 -12.91 -16.76
N ILE A 83 -32.42 -13.62 -17.64
CA ILE A 83 -31.10 -13.22 -18.17
C ILE A 83 -31.28 -12.59 -19.55
N VAL A 84 -30.70 -11.41 -19.74
CA VAL A 84 -30.79 -10.62 -20.97
C VAL A 84 -29.38 -10.26 -21.44
N CYS A 85 -29.00 -10.69 -22.65
CA CYS A 85 -27.71 -10.31 -23.25
C CYS A 85 -27.78 -9.00 -24.04
N ASP A 86 -28.95 -8.67 -24.60
CA ASP A 86 -29.11 -7.54 -25.52
C ASP A 86 -29.85 -6.35 -24.89
N ALA A 87 -29.35 -5.15 -25.18
CA ALA A 87 -29.88 -3.90 -24.64
C ALA A 87 -31.34 -3.62 -25.05
N GLU A 88 -31.75 -4.10 -26.23
CA GLU A 88 -33.11 -3.90 -26.77
C GLU A 88 -34.16 -4.71 -26.00
N ASP A 89 -33.77 -5.87 -25.48
CA ASP A 89 -34.67 -6.78 -24.76
C ASP A 89 -34.83 -6.41 -23.29
N LEU A 90 -33.96 -5.53 -22.77
CA LEU A 90 -33.93 -5.17 -21.36
C LEU A 90 -35.23 -4.48 -20.89
N GLU A 91 -35.82 -3.61 -21.72
CA GLU A 91 -37.09 -2.96 -21.37
C GLU A 91 -38.26 -3.95 -21.29
N ARG A 92 -38.23 -4.99 -22.12
CA ARG A 92 -39.24 -6.05 -22.13
C ARG A 92 -39.14 -6.91 -20.87
N ALA A 93 -37.93 -7.33 -20.51
CA ALA A 93 -37.68 -8.08 -19.28
C ALA A 93 -38.08 -7.30 -18.02
N VAL A 94 -37.82 -6.00 -17.99
CA VAL A 94 -38.30 -5.12 -16.89
C VAL A 94 -39.82 -5.06 -16.82
N GLY A 95 -40.51 -5.05 -17.97
CA GLY A 95 -41.98 -5.10 -18.01
C GLY A 95 -42.56 -6.41 -17.47
N ASN A 96 -41.86 -7.53 -17.70
CA ASN A 96 -42.29 -8.87 -17.29
C ASN A 96 -41.75 -9.30 -15.91
N ALA A 97 -40.95 -8.45 -15.24
CA ALA A 97 -40.21 -8.82 -14.03
C ALA A 97 -41.09 -9.40 -12.91
N SER A 98 -42.34 -8.94 -12.78
CA SER A 98 -43.31 -9.43 -11.79
C SER A 98 -43.67 -10.92 -11.96
N GLU A 99 -43.46 -11.48 -13.16
CA GLU A 99 -43.78 -12.87 -13.51
C GLU A 99 -42.54 -13.76 -13.57
N SER A 100 -41.34 -13.19 -13.72
CA SER A 100 -40.09 -13.94 -13.96
C SER A 100 -39.52 -14.60 -12.70
N GLY A 101 -39.64 -13.97 -11.51
CA GLY A 101 -39.07 -14.56 -10.28
C GLY A 101 -38.78 -13.54 -9.17
N PRO A 102 -38.04 -13.95 -8.11
CA PRO A 102 -37.64 -13.06 -7.04
C PRO A 102 -36.53 -12.07 -7.48
N PRO A 103 -36.44 -10.89 -6.86
CA PRO A 103 -35.36 -9.94 -7.12
C PRO A 103 -34.00 -10.52 -6.75
N SER A 104 -32.98 -10.18 -7.55
CA SER A 104 -31.59 -10.53 -7.24
C SER A 104 -31.15 -9.95 -5.90
N THR A 105 -30.45 -10.76 -5.09
CA THR A 105 -29.90 -10.32 -3.80
C THR A 105 -28.86 -9.24 -3.99
N LEU A 106 -29.04 -8.13 -3.27
CA LEU A 106 -28.09 -7.02 -3.22
C LEU A 106 -27.23 -7.12 -1.95
N TYR A 107 -25.94 -6.82 -2.11
CA TYR A 107 -24.95 -6.85 -1.05
C TYR A 107 -24.57 -5.42 -0.63
N SER A 108 -23.95 -5.28 0.55
CA SER A 108 -23.49 -3.99 1.08
C SER A 108 -22.45 -3.29 0.19
N VAL A 109 -21.73 -4.06 -0.64
CA VAL A 109 -20.72 -3.57 -1.59
C VAL A 109 -21.31 -3.09 -2.92
N ASP A 110 -22.60 -3.37 -3.18
CA ASP A 110 -23.25 -2.97 -4.43
C ASP A 110 -23.52 -1.47 -4.47
N HIS A 111 -23.30 -0.89 -5.64
CA HIS A 111 -23.63 0.50 -5.91
C HIS A 111 -24.97 0.56 -6.62
N VAL A 112 -25.99 1.07 -5.92
CA VAL A 112 -27.33 1.31 -6.50
C VAL A 112 -27.37 2.67 -7.18
N TYR A 113 -28.00 2.75 -8.35
CA TYR A 113 -28.17 4.02 -9.07
C TYR A 113 -29.03 5.00 -8.23
N PRO A 114 -28.57 6.25 -7.99
CA PRO A 114 -29.17 7.11 -6.96
C PRO A 114 -30.66 7.42 -7.18
N LYS A 115 -31.09 7.57 -8.44
CA LYS A 115 -32.46 7.95 -8.78
C LYS A 115 -33.47 6.81 -8.64
N SER A 116 -33.03 5.54 -8.67
CA SER A 116 -33.91 4.37 -8.67
C SER A 116 -33.82 3.51 -7.41
N ARG A 117 -33.24 4.07 -6.33
CA ARG A 117 -32.96 3.33 -5.08
C ARG A 117 -34.20 2.70 -4.44
N LEU A 118 -35.38 3.31 -4.60
CA LEU A 118 -36.62 2.88 -3.96
C LEU A 118 -37.44 1.90 -4.82
N HIS A 119 -37.03 1.63 -6.05
CA HIS A 119 -37.80 0.77 -6.95
C HIS A 119 -37.69 -0.71 -6.55
N GLU A 120 -38.77 -1.47 -6.74
CA GLU A 120 -38.85 -2.90 -6.39
C GLU A 120 -38.18 -3.79 -7.45
N ILE A 121 -38.50 -3.53 -8.73
CA ILE A 121 -37.84 -4.19 -9.87
C ILE A 121 -36.35 -3.85 -9.85
N THR A 122 -35.50 -4.86 -9.92
CA THR A 122 -34.04 -4.73 -9.78
C THR A 122 -33.37 -5.34 -11.00
N VAL A 123 -32.53 -4.54 -11.65
CA VAL A 123 -31.71 -4.89 -12.80
C VAL A 123 -30.24 -4.89 -12.36
N VAL A 124 -29.58 -6.03 -12.49
CA VAL A 124 -28.15 -6.17 -12.21
C VAL A 124 -27.42 -6.41 -13.52
N VAL A 125 -26.55 -5.49 -13.94
CA VAL A 125 -25.72 -5.66 -15.14
C VAL A 125 -24.36 -6.19 -14.74
N TYR A 126 -23.97 -7.31 -15.35
CA TYR A 126 -22.65 -7.91 -15.30
C TYR A 126 -21.90 -7.62 -16.59
N GLY A 127 -20.66 -7.16 -16.50
CA GLY A 127 -19.82 -6.96 -17.68
C GLY A 127 -18.49 -6.30 -17.38
N GLU A 128 -17.58 -6.40 -18.35
CA GLU A 128 -16.25 -5.81 -18.26
C GLU A 128 -16.36 -4.29 -18.44
N LEU A 129 -15.88 -3.53 -17.45
CA LEU A 129 -15.94 -2.07 -17.48
C LEU A 129 -15.12 -1.55 -18.65
N GLY A 130 -15.71 -0.68 -19.48
CA GLY A 130 -15.06 -0.12 -20.66
C GLY A 130 -15.25 -0.93 -21.94
N SER A 131 -15.77 -2.15 -21.87
CA SER A 131 -16.09 -2.96 -23.05
C SER A 131 -17.36 -2.47 -23.76
N LYS A 132 -17.49 -2.78 -25.06
CA LYS A 132 -18.64 -2.41 -25.89
C LYS A 132 -19.94 -3.09 -25.46
N SER A 133 -19.87 -4.39 -25.11
CA SER A 133 -21.01 -5.18 -24.65
C SER A 133 -21.57 -4.60 -23.34
N TRP A 134 -20.70 -4.27 -22.38
CA TRP A 134 -21.08 -3.57 -21.17
C TRP A 134 -21.71 -2.21 -21.45
N LEU A 135 -21.09 -1.39 -22.32
CA LEU A 135 -21.57 -0.03 -22.61
C LEU A 135 -23.02 -0.01 -23.10
N ASN A 136 -23.36 -0.91 -24.03
CA ASN A 136 -24.71 -1.01 -24.59
C ASN A 136 -25.75 -1.31 -23.50
N LEU A 137 -25.49 -2.32 -22.65
CA LEU A 137 -26.37 -2.69 -21.54
C LEU A 137 -26.42 -1.62 -20.45
N HIS A 138 -25.29 -1.00 -20.14
CA HIS A 138 -25.19 0.07 -19.15
C HIS A 138 -26.07 1.26 -19.55
N LEU A 139 -25.98 1.74 -20.79
CA LEU A 139 -26.78 2.87 -21.28
C LEU A 139 -28.28 2.57 -21.25
N ALA A 140 -28.68 1.35 -21.64
CA ALA A 140 -30.07 0.92 -21.57
C ALA A 140 -30.58 0.85 -20.11
N ALA A 141 -29.83 0.20 -19.21
CA ALA A 141 -30.16 0.11 -17.80
C ALA A 141 -30.19 1.49 -17.11
N GLU A 142 -29.27 2.37 -17.48
CA GLU A 142 -29.23 3.75 -16.97
C GLU A 142 -30.45 4.54 -17.44
N ARG A 143 -30.87 4.41 -18.70
CA ARG A 143 -32.09 5.03 -19.22
C ARG A 143 -33.33 4.58 -18.44
N ILE A 144 -33.45 3.27 -18.19
CA ILE A 144 -34.54 2.68 -17.40
C ILE A 144 -34.52 3.24 -15.96
N ALA A 145 -33.35 3.29 -15.34
CA ALA A 145 -33.18 3.81 -13.97
C ALA A 145 -33.42 5.32 -13.85
N ARG A 146 -32.99 6.11 -14.84
CA ARG A 146 -33.25 7.57 -14.90
C ARG A 146 -34.74 7.87 -15.01
N ASN A 147 -35.48 7.04 -15.72
CA ASN A 147 -36.94 7.09 -15.82
C ASN A 147 -37.66 6.44 -14.63
N ASN A 148 -36.93 6.02 -13.60
CA ASN A 148 -37.44 5.39 -12.38
C ASN A 148 -38.31 4.15 -12.65
N LYS A 149 -37.99 3.37 -13.70
CA LYS A 149 -38.70 2.14 -14.06
C LYS A 149 -38.10 0.88 -13.41
N ALA A 150 -36.84 0.94 -13.00
CA ALA A 150 -36.17 -0.14 -12.28
C ALA A 150 -34.96 0.36 -11.50
N LYS A 151 -34.65 -0.32 -10.40
CA LYS A 151 -33.42 -0.17 -9.62
C LYS A 151 -32.27 -0.74 -10.43
N TYR A 152 -31.18 0.00 -10.57
CA TYR A 152 -30.02 -0.42 -11.36
C TYR A 152 -28.79 -0.60 -10.48
N VAL A 153 -28.11 -1.73 -10.67
CA VAL A 153 -26.82 -2.07 -10.06
C VAL A 153 -25.87 -2.59 -11.14
N PHE A 154 -24.61 -2.16 -11.06
CA PHE A 154 -23.54 -2.67 -11.93
C PHE A 154 -22.55 -3.51 -11.10
N ARG A 155 -22.21 -4.70 -11.62
CA ARG A 155 -21.16 -5.58 -11.10
C ARG A 155 -20.14 -5.85 -12.20
N HIS A 156 -18.87 -5.63 -11.89
CA HIS A 156 -17.80 -5.90 -12.84
C HIS A 156 -17.58 -7.42 -12.95
N TRP A 157 -17.67 -7.93 -14.17
CA TRP A 157 -17.56 -9.36 -14.47
C TRP A 157 -16.92 -9.54 -15.84
N CYS A 158 -15.98 -10.47 -15.94
CA CYS A 158 -15.33 -10.83 -17.20
C CYS A 158 -15.62 -12.29 -17.48
N ARG A 159 -16.14 -12.58 -18.67
CA ARG A 159 -16.49 -13.94 -19.08
C ARG A 159 -15.30 -14.89 -19.02
N GLU A 160 -14.18 -14.47 -19.59
CA GLU A 160 -12.92 -15.20 -19.57
C GLU A 160 -11.97 -14.52 -18.58
N ALA A 161 -12.13 -14.82 -17.30
CA ALA A 161 -11.18 -14.38 -16.28
C ALA A 161 -9.82 -15.03 -16.54
N ARG A 162 -8.74 -14.23 -16.47
CA ARG A 162 -7.37 -14.76 -16.54
C ARG A 162 -7.13 -15.67 -15.34
N ASP A 163 -6.45 -16.79 -15.56
CA ASP A 163 -6.05 -17.76 -14.50
C ASP A 163 -4.81 -17.31 -13.71
N ASP A 164 -4.45 -16.03 -13.81
CA ASP A 164 -3.27 -15.47 -13.17
C ASP A 164 -3.49 -15.33 -11.65
N LYS A 165 -2.62 -15.97 -10.87
CA LYS A 165 -2.64 -15.81 -9.41
C LYS A 165 -2.27 -14.38 -9.01
N VAL A 166 -3.08 -13.80 -8.13
CA VAL A 166 -2.85 -12.45 -7.61
C VAL A 166 -1.67 -12.44 -6.63
N LEU A 167 -0.69 -11.58 -6.88
CA LEU A 167 0.36 -11.25 -5.92
C LEU A 167 -0.24 -10.43 -4.78
N LEU A 168 -0.11 -10.93 -3.55
CA LEU A 168 -0.58 -10.24 -2.34
C LEU A 168 0.47 -9.25 -1.85
N SER A 169 0.01 -8.21 -1.15
CA SER A 169 0.84 -7.17 -0.54
C SER A 169 0.37 -6.94 0.90
N GLY A 170 1.19 -6.26 1.71
CA GLY A 170 0.87 -5.95 3.10
C GLY A 170 1.40 -6.97 4.12
N TYR A 171 2.39 -7.79 3.75
CA TYR A 171 3.11 -8.66 4.69
C TYR A 171 4.58 -8.28 4.77
N GLY A 172 5.19 -8.53 5.92
CA GLY A 172 6.63 -8.47 6.13
C GLY A 172 7.25 -9.87 6.10
N VAL A 173 8.51 -9.96 5.71
CA VAL A 173 9.30 -11.20 5.82
C VAL A 173 10.44 -10.92 6.77
N GLU A 174 10.65 -11.82 7.73
CA GLU A 174 11.77 -11.77 8.66
C GLU A 174 12.65 -13.02 8.50
N LEU A 175 13.95 -12.84 8.69
CA LEU A 175 14.92 -13.93 8.80
C LEU A 175 15.44 -13.97 10.23
N ALA A 176 14.83 -14.83 11.04
CA ALA A 176 15.22 -15.00 12.44
C ALA A 176 16.48 -15.86 12.57
N ILE A 177 17.56 -15.28 13.11
CA ILE A 177 18.79 -16.01 13.44
C ILE A 177 18.55 -16.81 14.72
N LYS A 178 18.36 -18.14 14.57
CA LYS A 178 18.01 -19.01 15.71
C LYS A 178 19.17 -19.32 16.66
N ASN A 179 20.41 -19.34 16.19
CA ASN A 179 21.59 -19.66 16.99
C ASN A 179 22.70 -18.65 16.74
N THR A 180 22.94 -17.76 17.70
CA THR A 180 24.15 -16.90 17.73
C THR A 180 25.26 -17.48 18.61
N GLU A 181 25.01 -18.60 19.31
CA GLU A 181 25.94 -19.21 20.28
C GLU A 181 26.74 -20.42 19.76
N TYR A 182 26.38 -21.00 18.61
CA TYR A 182 27.06 -22.21 18.10
C TYR A 182 28.03 -21.85 16.98
N LYS A 183 29.29 -21.59 17.35
CA LYS A 183 30.52 -22.02 16.64
C LYS A 183 31.74 -21.33 17.23
N ALA A 184 32.12 -21.75 18.44
CA ALA A 184 33.53 -21.80 18.76
C ALA A 184 34.05 -23.13 18.18
N MET A 185 35.00 -23.04 17.23
CA MET A 185 35.85 -24.11 16.69
C MET A 185 35.19 -25.07 15.67
N ASP A 186 35.54 -24.91 14.38
CA ASP A 186 36.35 -25.87 13.60
C ASP A 186 36.47 -25.36 12.15
N ASP A 187 37.58 -24.66 11.85
CA ASP A 187 37.98 -24.27 10.49
C ASP A 187 38.61 -25.46 9.78
N SER A 188 37.75 -26.33 9.25
CA SER A 188 38.16 -27.43 8.37
C SER A 188 37.46 -27.33 7.02
N ASN A 189 38.12 -26.59 6.11
CA ASN A 189 38.05 -26.62 4.63
C ASN A 189 36.79 -27.18 3.95
N ILE A 190 36.02 -26.34 3.24
CA ILE A 190 35.35 -26.76 1.99
C ILE A 190 35.36 -25.62 0.94
N PRO A 191 35.79 -25.88 -0.32
CA PRO A 191 35.82 -24.89 -1.41
C PRO A 191 34.54 -24.91 -2.28
N GLY A 192 34.19 -23.75 -2.86
CA GLY A 192 33.69 -23.68 -4.24
C GLY A 192 32.33 -23.01 -4.52
N LYS A 193 32.40 -21.91 -5.30
CA LYS A 193 31.46 -21.37 -6.32
C LYS A 193 30.17 -20.68 -5.81
N THR A 194 29.81 -19.48 -6.30
CA THR A 194 29.34 -19.22 -7.68
C THR A 194 29.51 -17.74 -8.06
N GLN A 195 30.07 -17.46 -9.24
CA GLN A 195 30.24 -16.13 -9.84
C GLN A 195 28.90 -15.55 -10.30
N SER A 196 28.63 -14.30 -9.97
CA SER A 196 27.63 -13.45 -10.63
C SER A 196 28.36 -12.28 -11.29
N GLU A 197 28.36 -12.29 -12.62
CA GLU A 197 28.95 -11.27 -13.50
C GLU A 197 28.08 -10.00 -13.47
N GLU A 198 28.60 -8.89 -12.94
CA GLU A 198 28.10 -7.55 -13.24
C GLU A 198 29.27 -6.60 -13.56
N ASP A 199 29.63 -6.58 -14.84
CA ASP A 199 30.65 -5.72 -15.45
C ASP A 199 30.07 -4.34 -15.73
N SER A 200 29.88 -3.52 -14.68
CA SER A 200 29.59 -2.11 -14.85
C SER A 200 30.56 -1.23 -14.05
N ASP A 201 31.21 -0.30 -14.76
CA ASP A 201 32.19 0.67 -14.27
C ASP A 201 31.53 1.85 -13.51
N ALA A 202 30.27 1.68 -13.08
CA ALA A 202 29.58 2.61 -12.21
C ALA A 202 30.04 2.40 -10.76
N ASP A 203 30.10 3.48 -9.98
CA ASP A 203 30.28 3.41 -8.52
C ASP A 203 29.11 2.62 -7.92
N ILE A 204 29.38 1.44 -7.37
CA ILE A 204 28.38 0.62 -6.72
C ILE A 204 28.12 1.24 -5.33
N ARG A 205 26.85 1.51 -5.03
CA ARG A 205 26.44 2.20 -3.79
C ARG A 205 26.79 1.43 -2.51
N ASP A 206 26.99 0.12 -2.60
CA ASP A 206 27.28 -0.80 -1.47
C ASP A 206 28.78 -1.08 -1.26
N TYR A 207 29.67 -0.28 -1.86
CA TYR A 207 31.14 -0.47 -1.82
C TYR A 207 31.89 0.49 -0.88
N ASP A 208 31.16 1.26 -0.07
CA ASP A 208 31.78 2.20 0.86
C ASP A 208 32.16 1.53 2.20
N ASP A 209 33.45 1.61 2.49
CA ASP A 209 34.13 1.43 3.79
C ASP A 209 33.79 0.14 4.59
N ILE A 210 34.33 -1.00 4.10
CA ILE A 210 34.30 -2.28 4.82
C ILE A 210 35.65 -2.48 5.50
N ASN A 211 35.68 -2.51 6.83
CA ASN A 211 36.91 -2.67 7.63
C ASN A 211 38.01 -1.62 7.37
N GLY A 212 37.65 -0.40 6.95
CA GLY A 212 38.60 0.67 6.62
C GLY A 212 39.13 0.59 5.19
N PHE A 213 38.59 -0.31 4.37
CA PHE A 213 38.87 -0.42 2.95
C PHE A 213 37.71 0.19 2.14
N ASN A 214 38.02 1.22 1.35
CA ASN A 214 37.09 1.73 0.36
C ASN A 214 37.23 0.91 -0.93
N PHE A 215 36.31 -0.04 -1.14
CA PHE A 215 36.37 -0.95 -2.27
C PHE A 215 36.09 -0.25 -3.61
N ASN A 216 35.36 0.86 -3.62
CA ASN A 216 35.20 1.71 -4.81
C ASN A 216 36.56 2.27 -5.28
N ILE A 217 37.39 2.75 -4.35
CA ILE A 217 38.74 3.25 -4.65
C ILE A 217 39.66 2.10 -5.05
N LEU A 218 39.64 0.97 -4.32
CA LEU A 218 40.51 -0.18 -4.62
C LEU A 218 40.23 -0.77 -6.00
N ARG A 219 38.97 -0.84 -6.41
CA ARG A 219 38.55 -1.33 -7.74
C ARG A 219 38.99 -0.42 -8.87
N LYS A 220 39.06 0.90 -8.62
CA LYS A 220 39.59 1.90 -9.57
C LYS A 220 41.11 1.85 -9.68
N LEU A 221 41.82 1.58 -8.57
CA LEU A 221 43.29 1.52 -8.54
C LEU A 221 43.84 0.19 -9.05
N HIS A 222 43.11 -0.91 -8.88
CA HIS A 222 43.54 -2.26 -9.25
C HIS A 222 42.52 -2.94 -10.17
N GLY A 223 42.45 -2.47 -11.43
CA GLY A 223 41.54 -2.98 -12.46
C GLY A 223 41.76 -4.46 -12.83
N ASP A 224 42.99 -4.97 -12.65
CA ASP A 224 43.35 -6.36 -13.01
C ASP A 224 42.99 -7.38 -11.91
N SER A 225 42.49 -6.91 -10.76
CA SER A 225 42.21 -7.75 -9.58
C SER A 225 40.81 -7.53 -9.01
N LYS A 226 39.85 -7.08 -9.84
CA LYS A 226 38.45 -6.83 -9.43
C LYS A 226 37.83 -8.07 -8.77
N GLU A 227 38.01 -9.25 -9.37
CA GLU A 227 37.45 -10.51 -8.86
C GLU A 227 38.05 -10.90 -7.49
N SER A 228 39.36 -10.72 -7.30
CA SER A 228 40.03 -10.95 -6.01
C SER A 228 39.59 -9.96 -4.93
N LEU A 229 39.32 -8.70 -5.30
CA LEU A 229 38.79 -7.67 -4.39
C LEU A 229 37.37 -8.01 -3.96
N ASP A 230 36.53 -8.53 -4.86
CA ASP A 230 35.18 -8.97 -4.55
C ASP A 230 35.19 -10.21 -3.63
N GLN A 231 36.08 -11.17 -3.87
CA GLN A 231 36.30 -12.31 -2.97
C GLN A 231 36.82 -11.87 -1.59
N PHE A 232 37.75 -10.91 -1.54
CA PHE A 232 38.24 -10.36 -0.28
C PHE A 232 37.16 -9.61 0.50
N ARG A 233 36.29 -8.87 -0.21
CA ARG A 233 35.12 -8.22 0.38
C ARG A 233 34.16 -9.24 0.99
N LEU A 234 33.80 -10.29 0.24
CA LEU A 234 32.95 -11.37 0.73
C LEU A 234 33.56 -12.03 1.97
N HIS A 235 34.87 -12.32 1.94
CA HIS A 235 35.56 -12.89 3.08
C HIS A 235 35.55 -11.97 4.32
N LEU A 236 35.68 -10.65 4.14
CA LEU A 236 35.59 -9.70 5.25
C LEU A 236 34.18 -9.64 5.84
N LEU A 237 33.14 -9.74 5.01
CA LEU A 237 31.74 -9.78 5.44
C LEU A 237 31.45 -11.08 6.21
N GLU A 238 31.80 -12.24 5.65
CA GLU A 238 31.62 -13.56 6.28
C GLU A 238 32.35 -13.67 7.63
N ARG A 239 33.57 -13.13 7.72
CA ARG A 239 34.36 -13.14 8.97
C ARG A 239 33.76 -12.24 10.04
N ASP A 240 33.17 -11.11 9.65
CA ASP A 240 32.57 -10.16 10.60
C ASP A 240 31.13 -10.55 11.00
N GLU A 241 30.41 -11.32 10.19
CA GLU A 241 29.05 -11.83 10.47
C GLU A 241 28.98 -12.72 11.72
N LEU A 242 30.05 -13.44 12.07
CA LEU A 242 30.00 -14.54 13.04
C LEU A 242 30.68 -14.24 14.38
N THR A 243 31.20 -13.03 14.60
CA THR A 243 31.82 -12.67 15.90
C THR A 243 30.87 -11.86 16.78
N PRO A 244 30.45 -12.39 17.94
CA PRO A 244 29.52 -11.68 18.81
C PRO A 244 30.14 -10.37 19.33
N LEU A 245 29.32 -9.32 19.40
CA LEU A 245 29.70 -8.04 19.97
C LEU A 245 29.93 -8.19 21.47
N LYS A 246 30.93 -7.47 21.99
CA LYS A 246 31.19 -7.43 23.42
C LYS A 246 30.13 -6.57 24.13
N VAL A 247 29.82 -6.88 25.38
CA VAL A 247 28.72 -6.23 26.15
C VAL A 247 28.79 -4.70 26.12
N TRP A 248 29.99 -4.11 26.24
CA TRP A 248 30.15 -2.64 26.18
C TRP A 248 29.95 -2.04 24.79
N GLN A 249 30.14 -2.82 23.72
CA GLN A 249 29.88 -2.37 22.35
C GLN A 249 28.39 -2.33 22.04
N VAL A 250 27.57 -3.07 22.79
CA VAL A 250 26.12 -3.09 22.65
C VAL A 250 25.46 -1.90 23.37
N GLN A 251 26.04 -1.46 24.50
CA GLN A 251 25.46 -0.37 25.31
C GLN A 251 25.29 0.94 24.55
N ASP A 252 26.29 1.34 23.75
CA ASP A 252 26.25 2.61 23.01
C ASP A 252 25.73 2.46 21.57
N LEU A 253 25.29 1.26 21.18
CA LEU A 253 24.97 0.93 19.79
C LEU A 253 23.79 1.75 19.25
N SER A 254 22.81 2.07 20.09
CA SER A 254 21.66 2.93 19.74
C SER A 254 22.10 4.36 19.41
N TYR A 255 22.98 4.94 20.23
CA TYR A 255 23.56 6.26 20.00
C TYR A 255 24.45 6.28 18.76
N GLN A 256 25.20 5.21 18.53
CA GLN A 256 26.08 5.05 17.37
C GLN A 256 25.29 4.95 16.06
N ALA A 257 24.21 4.15 16.04
CA ALA A 257 23.29 4.08 14.91
C ALA A 257 22.66 5.46 14.64
N SER A 258 22.14 6.10 15.69
CA SER A 258 21.52 7.43 15.60
C SER A 258 22.49 8.48 15.07
N GLN A 259 23.73 8.50 15.57
CA GLN A 259 24.76 9.42 15.09
C GLN A 259 25.02 9.22 13.60
N ARG A 260 25.09 7.97 13.12
CA ARG A 260 25.37 7.68 11.71
C ARG A 260 24.22 8.14 10.81
N ILE A 261 22.97 7.97 11.24
CA ILE A 261 21.76 8.44 10.55
C ILE A 261 21.70 9.97 10.52
N VAL A 262 21.89 10.62 11.67
CA VAL A 262 21.83 12.09 11.79
C VAL A 262 22.99 12.77 11.05
N SER A 263 24.14 12.11 10.93
CA SER A 263 25.30 12.64 10.17
C SER A 263 25.13 12.50 8.65
N ALA A 264 24.19 11.67 8.19
CA ALA A 264 23.93 11.49 6.77
C ALA A 264 23.22 12.72 6.18
N PRO A 265 23.35 12.96 4.86
CA PRO A 265 22.56 13.97 4.18
C PRO A 265 21.05 13.74 4.40
N PRO A 266 20.23 14.80 4.57
CA PRO A 266 18.80 14.65 4.86
C PRO A 266 18.05 13.77 3.85
N GLU A 267 18.45 13.81 2.57
CA GLU A 267 17.88 13.01 1.49
C GLU A 267 18.13 11.49 1.66
N LYS A 268 19.21 11.11 2.37
CA LYS A 268 19.63 9.72 2.59
C LYS A 268 19.33 9.21 3.99
N ALA A 269 18.92 10.08 4.93
CA ALA A 269 18.72 9.70 6.32
C ALA A 269 17.66 8.58 6.47
N LEU A 270 16.54 8.69 5.75
CA LEU A 270 15.47 7.68 5.78
C LEU A 270 15.86 6.36 5.10
N SER A 271 16.59 6.41 3.98
CA SER A 271 17.09 5.19 3.34
C SER A 271 18.10 4.48 4.23
N LEU A 272 18.97 5.23 4.90
CA LEU A 272 19.95 4.66 5.83
C LEU A 272 19.28 4.06 7.07
N LEU A 273 18.26 4.73 7.62
CA LEU A 273 17.44 4.17 8.70
C LEU A 273 16.79 2.85 8.28
N THR A 274 16.28 2.78 7.04
CA THR A 274 15.64 1.59 6.49
C THR A 274 16.64 0.44 6.36
N GLU A 275 17.79 0.72 5.75
CA GLU A 275 18.88 -0.26 5.56
C GLU A 275 19.40 -0.79 6.91
N MET A 276 19.65 0.11 7.87
CA MET A 276 20.10 -0.26 9.20
C MET A 276 19.07 -1.09 9.96
N SER A 277 17.78 -0.80 9.80
CA SER A 277 16.72 -1.54 10.48
C SER A 277 16.51 -2.93 9.86
N GLN A 278 16.61 -3.05 8.53
CA GLN A 278 16.41 -4.31 7.81
C GLN A 278 17.62 -5.25 7.92
N ASN A 279 18.84 -4.70 7.91
CA ASN A 279 20.09 -5.47 7.90
C ASN A 279 20.90 -5.30 9.19
N PHE A 280 20.22 -5.03 10.31
CA PHE A 280 20.88 -4.69 11.57
C PHE A 280 21.96 -5.69 12.01
N PRO A 281 21.74 -7.02 12.00
CA PRO A 281 22.77 -7.97 12.44
C PRO A 281 24.07 -7.88 11.65
N LEU A 282 23.99 -7.63 10.34
CA LEU A 282 25.14 -7.49 9.44
C LEU A 282 25.92 -6.19 9.72
N LEU A 283 25.18 -5.11 10.01
CA LEU A 283 25.75 -3.78 10.17
C LEU A 283 26.20 -3.46 11.60
N ALA A 284 25.75 -4.24 12.60
CA ALA A 284 25.95 -3.95 14.02
C ALA A 284 27.42 -3.68 14.39
N ARG A 285 28.35 -4.45 13.82
CA ARG A 285 29.78 -4.27 14.07
C ARG A 285 30.34 -2.99 13.44
N SER A 286 29.93 -2.65 12.22
CA SER A 286 30.29 -1.38 11.58
C SER A 286 29.76 -0.19 12.38
N ILE A 287 28.50 -0.29 12.84
CA ILE A 287 27.86 0.72 13.69
C ILE A 287 28.63 0.88 15.01
N SER A 288 29.09 -0.21 15.63
CA SER A 288 29.81 -0.17 16.91
C SER A 288 31.12 0.65 16.90
N ARG A 289 31.65 0.96 15.71
CA ARG A 289 32.87 1.77 15.53
C ARG A 289 32.59 3.26 15.33
N GLN A 290 31.33 3.64 15.15
CA GLN A 290 30.94 5.04 14.98
C GLN A 290 31.27 5.83 16.26
N SER A 291 31.97 6.95 16.11
CA SER A 291 32.17 7.88 17.21
C SER A 291 30.91 8.70 17.44
N VAL A 292 30.50 8.83 18.70
CA VAL A 292 29.31 9.58 19.12
C VAL A 292 29.74 10.93 19.67
N LYS A 293 29.15 12.01 19.18
CA LYS A 293 29.37 13.36 19.70
C LYS A 293 28.70 13.52 21.06
N LYS A 294 29.36 14.22 22.00
CA LYS A 294 28.80 14.44 23.36
C LYS A 294 27.53 15.27 23.31
N GLU A 295 27.45 16.19 22.35
CA GLU A 295 26.30 17.06 22.10
C GLU A 295 25.05 16.25 21.75
N LEU A 296 25.19 15.25 20.87
CA LEU A 296 24.08 14.37 20.48
C LEU A 296 23.56 13.57 21.68
N ARG A 297 24.48 13.05 22.52
CA ARG A 297 24.09 12.28 23.70
C ARG A 297 23.29 13.13 24.69
N ALA A 298 23.72 14.37 24.94
CA ALA A 298 23.02 15.30 25.81
C ALA A 298 21.64 15.71 25.24
N GLU A 299 21.55 15.93 23.92
CA GLU A 299 20.29 16.28 23.25
C GLU A 299 19.28 15.12 23.33
N VAL A 300 19.70 13.90 23.03
CA VAL A 300 18.83 12.71 23.11
C VAL A 300 18.32 12.50 24.53
N GLN A 301 19.19 12.62 25.54
CA GLN A 301 18.80 12.50 26.94
C GLN A 301 17.78 13.57 27.35
N THR A 302 18.01 14.82 26.94
CA THR A 302 17.10 15.94 27.23
C THR A 302 15.73 15.72 26.58
N ASN A 303 15.70 15.26 25.34
CA ASN A 303 14.46 14.98 24.62
C ASN A 303 13.68 13.82 25.26
N LEU A 304 14.38 12.81 25.76
CA LEU A 304 13.79 11.70 26.50
C LEU A 304 13.17 12.17 27.82
N GLU A 305 13.92 12.92 28.62
CA GLU A 305 13.51 13.39 29.95
C GLU A 305 12.39 14.41 29.92
N ILE A 306 12.38 15.32 28.94
CA ILE A 306 11.40 16.41 28.88
C ILE A 306 10.20 16.03 28.01
N THR A 307 10.44 15.69 26.75
CA THR A 307 9.36 15.61 25.75
C THR A 307 8.69 14.23 25.72
N LEU A 308 9.50 13.17 25.73
CA LEU A 308 8.97 11.80 25.60
C LEU A 308 8.36 11.29 26.90
N SER A 309 8.94 11.66 28.05
CA SER A 309 8.38 11.34 29.37
C SER A 309 6.98 11.95 29.57
N GLU A 310 6.74 13.18 29.12
CA GLU A 310 5.41 13.83 29.13
C GLU A 310 4.37 13.08 28.30
N LEU A 311 4.82 12.44 27.22
CA LEU A 311 4.01 11.59 26.36
C LEU A 311 3.88 10.15 26.89
N GLY A 312 4.55 9.84 28.01
CA GLY A 312 4.59 8.49 28.60
C GLY A 312 5.39 7.48 27.79
N ILE A 313 6.35 7.93 26.97
CA ILE A 313 7.21 7.09 26.14
C ILE A 313 8.56 6.91 26.84
N GLY A 314 8.88 5.67 27.19
CA GLY A 314 10.13 5.28 27.84
C GLY A 314 11.30 5.05 26.88
N GLU A 315 12.48 4.79 27.44
CA GLU A 315 13.64 4.37 26.64
C GLU A 315 13.38 3.00 25.98
N GLY A 316 13.64 2.91 24.68
CA GLY A 316 13.43 1.69 23.90
C GLY A 316 11.97 1.44 23.49
N GLU A 317 11.03 2.29 23.90
CA GLU A 317 9.65 2.22 23.43
C GLU A 317 9.48 2.89 22.07
N SER A 318 8.65 2.29 21.22
CA SER A 318 8.31 2.84 19.91
C SER A 318 6.90 3.42 19.95
N ALA A 319 6.74 4.67 19.50
CA ALA A 319 5.44 5.30 19.39
C ALA A 319 5.28 5.96 18.02
N LEU A 320 4.17 5.66 17.35
CA LEU A 320 3.78 6.33 16.10
C LEU A 320 2.64 7.30 16.39
N LEU A 321 2.82 8.57 16.00
CA LEU A 321 1.75 9.56 16.06
C LEU A 321 1.38 10.03 14.66
N ILE A 322 0.10 9.93 14.30
CA ILE A 322 -0.44 10.45 13.04
C ILE A 322 -1.35 11.62 13.39
N ASN A 323 -0.97 12.83 13.00
CA ASN A 323 -1.67 14.08 13.34
C ASN A 323 -1.93 14.25 14.86
N GLY A 324 -1.07 13.70 15.71
CA GLY A 324 -1.20 13.73 17.17
C GLY A 324 -2.01 12.57 17.77
N ILE A 325 -2.53 11.66 16.94
CA ILE A 325 -3.16 10.42 17.41
C ILE A 325 -2.07 9.38 17.59
N SER A 326 -1.88 8.89 18.81
CA SER A 326 -1.07 7.71 19.07
C SER A 326 -1.73 6.49 18.43
N VAL A 327 -0.95 5.80 17.60
CA VAL A 327 -1.33 4.58 16.90
C VAL A 327 -0.56 3.43 17.53
N ASP A 328 -1.29 2.38 17.89
CA ASP A 328 -0.69 1.13 18.35
C ASP A 328 0.05 0.47 17.18
N VAL A 329 1.37 0.39 17.30
CA VAL A 329 2.27 -0.12 16.25
C VAL A 329 2.10 -1.63 16.09
N ASP A 330 1.79 -2.36 17.17
CA ASP A 330 1.68 -3.82 17.15
C ASP A 330 0.42 -4.29 16.41
N GLN A 331 -0.63 -3.46 16.41
CA GLN A 331 -1.88 -3.71 15.70
C GLN A 331 -1.90 -3.07 14.30
N LEU A 332 -0.84 -2.33 13.93
CA LEU A 332 -0.83 -1.54 12.72
C LEU A 332 -0.52 -2.38 11.48
N ASP A 333 -1.58 -2.75 10.78
CA ASP A 333 -1.50 -3.28 9.42
C ASP A 333 -1.46 -2.13 8.39
N VAL A 334 -0.84 -2.37 7.24
CA VAL A 334 -0.84 -1.50 6.06
C VAL A 334 -2.27 -1.19 5.60
N PHE A 335 -3.20 -2.15 5.70
CA PHE A 335 -4.61 -1.93 5.38
C PHE A 335 -5.30 -0.99 6.40
N ALA A 336 -5.03 -1.19 7.70
CA ALA A 336 -5.53 -0.31 8.76
C ALA A 336 -4.95 1.12 8.63
N THR A 337 -3.67 1.22 8.27
CA THR A 337 -2.99 2.49 7.99
C THR A 337 -3.65 3.23 6.84
N LEU A 338 -3.96 2.55 5.73
CA LEU A 338 -4.67 3.15 4.61
C LEU A 338 -6.04 3.71 5.05
N GLU A 339 -6.78 2.97 5.87
CA GLU A 339 -8.10 3.40 6.32
C GLU A 339 -8.02 4.61 7.27
N LEU A 340 -7.05 4.62 8.18
CA LEU A 340 -6.73 5.78 9.02
C LEU A 340 -6.40 7.01 8.17
N LEU A 341 -5.53 6.86 7.16
CA LEU A 341 -5.16 7.95 6.26
C LEU A 341 -6.36 8.47 5.46
N LYS A 342 -7.28 7.61 5.03
CA LYS A 342 -8.53 8.03 4.36
C LYS A 342 -9.42 8.84 5.28
N GLN A 343 -9.57 8.43 6.54
CA GLN A 343 -10.36 9.15 7.53
C GLN A 343 -9.75 10.53 7.82
N GLU A 344 -8.45 10.59 8.06
CA GLU A 344 -7.71 11.84 8.30
C GLU A 344 -7.75 12.78 7.09
N GLN A 345 -7.67 12.25 5.87
CA GLN A 345 -7.82 13.04 4.64
C GLN A 345 -9.21 13.68 4.56
N LYS A 346 -10.27 12.92 4.87
CA LYS A 346 -11.65 13.42 4.86
C LYS A 346 -11.85 14.52 5.89
N LEU A 347 -11.30 14.37 7.09
CA LEU A 347 -11.36 15.37 8.15
C LEU A 347 -10.59 16.64 7.74
N THR A 348 -9.35 16.48 7.29
CA THR A 348 -8.50 17.58 6.84
C THR A 348 -9.15 18.39 5.73
N GLU A 349 -9.77 17.72 4.74
CA GLU A 349 -10.49 18.40 3.68
C GLU A 349 -11.74 19.12 4.20
N GLY A 350 -12.45 18.55 5.17
CA GLY A 350 -13.57 19.21 5.84
C GLY A 350 -13.16 20.54 6.49
N PHE A 351 -12.06 20.54 7.24
CA PHE A 351 -11.53 21.76 7.83
C PHE A 351 -10.98 22.76 6.80
N TYR A 352 -10.35 22.26 5.75
CA TYR A 352 -9.87 23.12 4.66
C TYR A 352 -11.03 23.88 4.00
N ARG A 353 -12.17 23.21 3.78
CA ARG A 353 -13.39 23.85 3.27
C ARG A 353 -13.97 24.90 4.21
N LEU A 354 -13.71 24.79 5.51
CA LEU A 354 -14.08 25.78 6.52
C LEU A 354 -13.07 26.95 6.63
N GLY A 355 -11.99 26.93 5.83
CA GLY A 355 -11.00 28.01 5.76
C GLY A 355 -9.81 27.86 6.71
N PHE A 356 -9.68 26.74 7.43
CA PHE A 356 -8.52 26.48 8.29
C PHE A 356 -7.34 25.95 7.46
N LYS A 357 -6.20 26.66 7.49
CA LYS A 357 -4.96 26.25 6.80
C LYS A 357 -4.05 25.39 7.68
N SER A 358 -3.37 24.43 7.04
CA SER A 358 -2.55 23.31 7.57
C SER A 358 -1.84 23.51 8.92
N ALA A 359 -1.11 24.60 9.15
CA ALA A 359 -0.32 24.76 10.38
C ALA A 359 -1.18 24.90 11.66
N ARG A 360 -2.41 25.42 11.56
CA ARG A 360 -3.34 25.52 12.70
C ARG A 360 -4.23 24.29 12.84
N LEU A 361 -4.21 23.39 11.87
CA LEU A 361 -5.08 22.22 11.84
C LEU A 361 -4.67 21.19 12.88
N VAL A 362 -3.39 20.87 12.96
CA VAL A 362 -2.88 19.90 13.96
C VAL A 362 -3.13 20.41 15.37
N THR A 363 -2.89 21.70 15.64
CA THR A 363 -3.13 22.32 16.96
C THR A 363 -4.62 22.39 17.33
N CYS A 364 -5.49 22.74 16.38
CA CYS A 364 -6.94 22.69 16.63
C CYS A 364 -7.44 21.25 16.81
N TYR A 365 -6.88 20.30 16.07
CA TYR A 365 -7.25 18.89 16.12
C TYR A 365 -6.85 18.25 17.45
N THR A 366 -5.63 18.51 17.92
CA THR A 366 -5.17 18.04 19.24
C THR A 366 -6.00 18.66 20.37
N MET A 367 -6.37 19.95 20.28
CA MET A 367 -7.28 20.59 21.24
C MET A 367 -8.71 20.01 21.22
N PHE A 368 -9.25 19.71 20.04
CA PHE A 368 -10.60 19.14 19.89
C PHE A 368 -10.66 17.68 20.40
N GLN A 369 -9.62 16.89 20.18
CA GLN A 369 -9.54 15.53 20.72
C GLN A 369 -9.28 15.50 22.22
N ALA A 370 -8.45 16.41 22.75
CA ALA A 370 -8.26 16.57 24.19
C ALA A 370 -9.61 16.82 24.88
N THR A 371 -10.42 17.74 24.35
CA THR A 371 -11.77 18.04 24.87
C THR A 371 -12.77 16.88 24.72
N SER A 372 -12.71 16.10 23.62
CA SER A 372 -13.54 14.91 23.44
C SER A 372 -13.18 13.76 24.39
N ARG A 373 -11.89 13.53 24.66
CA ARG A 373 -11.43 12.55 25.68
C ARG A 373 -11.87 12.95 27.08
N THR A 374 -11.86 14.25 27.41
CA THR A 374 -12.37 14.76 28.69
C THR A 374 -13.88 14.57 28.83
N MET A 375 -14.66 14.78 27.75
CA MET A 375 -16.11 14.49 27.77
C MET A 375 -16.42 13.00 27.91
N LYS A 376 -15.67 12.11 27.26
CA LYS A 376 -15.88 10.65 27.42
C LYS A 376 -15.60 10.17 28.84
N LYS A 377 -14.62 10.75 29.54
CA LYS A 377 -14.37 10.47 30.97
C LYS A 377 -15.48 11.02 31.88
N PHE A 378 -16.15 12.10 31.50
CA PHE A 378 -17.27 12.67 32.25
C PHE A 378 -18.59 11.91 32.08
N VAL A 379 -18.75 11.12 31.02
CA VAL A 379 -19.95 10.32 30.75
C VAL A 379 -19.83 8.88 31.31
N SER A 380 -18.63 8.47 31.74
CA SER A 380 -18.35 7.17 32.35
C SER A 380 -18.30 7.19 33.89
N HIS A 381 -18.87 8.21 34.53
CA HIS A 381 -19.06 8.30 35.99
C HIS A 381 -20.52 8.56 36.33
#